data_AF-A0A2U2ZBT2-F1
#
_entry.id   AF-A0A2U2ZBT2-F1
#
_cell.length_a   1.000
_cell.length_b   1.000
_cell.length_c   1.000
_cell.angle_alpha   90.00
_cell.angle_beta   90.00
_cell.angle_gamma   90.00
#
_symmetry.space_group_name_H-M   'P 1'
#
loop_
_entity.id
_entity.type
_entity.pdbx_description
1 polymer ?
#
loop_
_entity_poly.entity_id
_entity_poly.type
_entity_poly.pdbx_seq_one_letter_code
_entity_poly.pdbx_strand_id
1 'polypeptide(L)'
;MTASDFSEPPAEAVLIKEALRRARLSGREAARRAGISDARWRQIVAGHQVVSGVRAPVRAPDDTLARMAHAVGVTPDELRRTGRTEAADMLAALEAPPASPSVSSDFTSDPHIDAIASLLATLPPEAQEEVLRRVRLTEAAKPREEHTDNQFRRRAV
;
A
#
# COMPACT_ATOMS: atom_id res chain seq x y z
N MET A 1 -5.85 -36.33 18.05
CA MET A 1 -4.90 -35.22 17.78
C MET A 1 -4.25 -35.51 16.43
N THR A 2 -4.93 -35.18 15.33
CA THR A 2 -4.52 -35.57 13.98
C THR A 2 -3.68 -34.47 13.34
N ALA A 3 -2.47 -34.84 12.92
CA ALA A 3 -1.63 -34.07 12.04
C ALA A 3 -2.28 -34.06 10.64
N SER A 4 -3.20 -33.13 10.39
CA SER A 4 -3.91 -33.01 9.12
C SER A 4 -3.59 -31.66 8.45
N ASP A 5 -3.29 -31.75 7.16
CA ASP A 5 -3.49 -30.73 6.12
C ASP A 5 -2.54 -29.51 6.02
N PHE A 6 -1.23 -29.75 5.83
CA PHE A 6 -0.32 -28.73 5.25
C PHE A 6 -0.04 -28.94 3.76
N SER A 7 -0.85 -29.72 3.06
CA SER A 7 -0.43 -30.28 1.77
C SER A 7 -0.55 -29.32 0.58
N GLU A 8 -1.34 -28.24 0.67
CA GLU A 8 -1.57 -27.39 -0.49
C GLU A 8 -1.39 -25.90 -0.17
N PRO A 9 -0.56 -25.18 -0.96
CA PRO A 9 -0.45 -23.73 -0.82
C PRO A 9 -1.81 -23.06 -1.11
N PRO A 10 -2.15 -21.96 -0.40
CA PRO A 10 -3.37 -21.21 -0.64
C PRO A 10 -3.54 -20.83 -2.13
N ALA A 11 -4.78 -20.71 -2.59
CA ALA A 11 -5.08 -20.37 -3.99
C ALA A 11 -4.38 -19.08 -4.44
N GLU A 12 -4.30 -18.07 -3.58
CA GLU A 12 -3.58 -16.83 -3.85
C GLU A 12 -2.06 -17.05 -4.00
N ALA A 13 -1.48 -17.99 -3.24
CA ALA A 13 -0.06 -18.30 -3.32
C ALA A 13 0.29 -19.03 -4.63
N VAL A 14 -0.60 -19.92 -5.09
CA VAL A 14 -0.50 -20.57 -6.41
C VAL A 14 -0.58 -19.52 -7.52
N LEU A 15 -1.57 -18.62 -7.47
CA LEU A 15 -1.74 -17.54 -8.45
C LEU A 15 -0.48 -16.67 -8.55
N ILE A 16 0.06 -16.22 -7.42
CA ILE A 16 1.28 -15.40 -7.39
C ILE A 16 2.48 -16.17 -7.95
N LYS A 17 2.60 -17.47 -7.66
CA LYS A 17 3.70 -18.31 -8.17
C LYS A 17 3.63 -18.47 -9.69
N GLU A 18 2.44 -18.65 -10.25
CA GLU A 18 2.22 -18.76 -11.69
C GLU A 18 2.47 -17.42 -12.38
N ALA A 19 1.97 -16.32 -11.83
CA ALA A 19 2.21 -14.98 -12.34
C ALA A 19 3.69 -14.60 -12.34
N LEU A 20 4.43 -14.95 -11.27
CA LEU A 20 5.87 -14.76 -11.20
C LEU A 20 6.60 -15.47 -12.36
N ARG A 21 6.19 -16.69 -12.70
CA ARG A 21 6.74 -17.46 -13.84
C ARG A 21 6.39 -16.79 -15.17
N ARG A 22 5.14 -16.34 -15.35
CA ARG A 22 4.71 -15.60 -16.56
C ARG A 22 5.51 -14.31 -16.75
N ALA A 23 5.75 -13.57 -15.67
CA ALA A 23 6.51 -12.33 -15.66
C ALA A 23 8.03 -12.53 -15.82
N ARG A 24 8.54 -13.78 -15.78
CA ARG A 24 9.97 -14.13 -15.82
C ARG A 24 10.80 -13.38 -14.78
N LEU A 25 10.22 -13.11 -13.61
CA LEU A 25 10.91 -12.45 -12.50
C LEU A 25 11.46 -13.49 -11.51
N SER A 26 12.61 -13.17 -10.91
CA SER A 26 13.06 -13.92 -9.74
C SER A 26 12.22 -13.55 -8.52
N GLY A 27 12.04 -14.49 -7.57
CA GLY A 27 11.32 -14.21 -6.33
C GLY A 27 11.93 -13.04 -5.55
N ARG A 28 13.26 -12.93 -5.55
CA ARG A 28 13.99 -11.81 -4.93
C ARG A 28 13.66 -10.46 -5.58
N GLU A 29 13.61 -10.42 -6.91
CA GLU A 29 13.27 -9.21 -7.66
C GLU A 29 11.80 -8.81 -7.44
N ALA A 30 10.88 -9.78 -7.44
CA ALA A 30 9.48 -9.51 -7.16
C ALA A 30 9.25 -9.05 -5.71
N ALA A 31 9.96 -9.62 -4.74
CA ALA A 31 9.95 -9.17 -3.35
C ALA A 31 10.41 -7.71 -3.21
N ARG A 32 11.48 -7.34 -3.92
CA ARG A 32 11.98 -5.96 -3.98
C ARG A 32 10.92 -5.00 -4.53
N ARG A 33 10.25 -5.36 -5.63
CA ARG A 33 9.16 -4.55 -6.21
C ARG A 33 7.96 -4.42 -5.28
N ALA A 34 7.65 -5.47 -4.51
CA ALA A 34 6.55 -5.47 -3.54
C ALA A 34 6.90 -4.80 -2.19
N GLY A 35 8.14 -4.33 -2.00
CA GLY A 35 8.59 -3.68 -0.76
C GLY A 35 8.70 -4.62 0.44
N ILE A 36 8.94 -5.92 0.22
CA ILE A 36 9.06 -6.92 1.29
C ILE A 36 10.37 -7.71 1.19
N SER A 37 10.74 -8.43 2.26
CA SER A 37 11.93 -9.29 2.24
C SER A 37 11.75 -10.55 1.39
N ASP A 38 12.82 -11.03 0.77
CA ASP A 38 12.82 -12.29 -0.01
C ASP A 38 12.38 -13.49 0.84
N ALA A 39 12.81 -13.54 2.10
CA ALA A 39 12.36 -14.58 3.04
C ALA A 39 10.83 -14.55 3.25
N ARG A 40 10.26 -13.35 3.45
CA ARG A 40 8.81 -13.18 3.63
C ARG A 40 8.05 -13.55 2.35
N TRP A 41 8.55 -13.15 1.19
CA TRP A 41 8.00 -13.55 -0.11
C TRP A 41 7.91 -15.07 -0.24
N ARG A 42 9.00 -15.78 0.03
CA ARG A 42 9.06 -17.25 -0.06
C ARG A 42 8.07 -17.92 0.88
N GLN A 43 7.95 -17.45 2.11
CA GLN A 43 7.00 -18.00 3.09
C GLN A 43 5.55 -17.85 2.62
N ILE A 44 5.19 -16.69 2.07
CA ILE A 44 3.84 -16.43 1.55
C ILE A 44 3.56 -17.31 0.33
N VAL A 45 4.48 -17.37 -0.64
CA VAL A 45 4.31 -18.19 -1.85
C VAL A 45 4.32 -19.69 -1.53
N ALA A 46 5.04 -20.11 -0.50
CA ALA A 46 5.01 -21.48 -0.02
C ALA A 46 3.76 -21.80 0.81
N GLY A 47 3.01 -20.79 1.25
CA GLY A 47 1.83 -20.93 2.11
C GLY A 47 2.14 -21.30 3.56
N HIS A 48 3.41 -21.29 3.96
CA HIS A 48 3.82 -21.70 5.30
C HIS A 48 5.16 -21.08 5.72
N GLN A 49 5.39 -21.07 7.03
CA GLN A 49 6.64 -20.70 7.65
C GLN A 49 7.05 -21.76 8.67
N VAL A 50 8.34 -21.85 8.98
CA VAL A 50 8.84 -22.69 10.07
C VAL A 50 9.12 -21.80 11.27
N VAL A 51 8.43 -22.06 12.38
CA VAL A 51 8.64 -21.37 13.67
C VAL A 51 9.03 -22.43 14.69
N SER A 52 10.23 -22.31 15.26
CA SER A 52 10.74 -23.25 16.26
C SER A 52 10.68 -24.73 15.81
N GLY A 53 10.99 -24.99 14.54
CA GLY A 53 10.94 -26.33 13.94
C GLY A 53 9.55 -26.83 13.54
N VAL A 54 8.49 -26.07 13.84
CA VAL A 54 7.11 -26.41 13.50
C VAL A 54 6.66 -25.65 12.25
N ARG A 55 6.06 -26.34 11.29
CA ARG A 55 5.46 -25.73 10.10
C ARG A 55 4.11 -25.10 10.46
N ALA A 56 3.99 -23.80 10.28
CA ALA A 56 2.79 -23.03 10.52
C ALA A 56 2.26 -22.46 9.19
N PRO A 57 0.94 -22.45 8.95
CA PRO A 57 0.37 -21.90 7.73
C PRO A 57 0.57 -20.38 7.71
N VAL A 58 0.80 -19.83 6.52
CA VAL A 58 0.97 -18.39 6.32
C VAL A 58 -0.12 -17.89 5.41
N ARG A 59 -0.88 -16.92 5.91
CA ARG A 59 -1.77 -16.09 5.10
C ARG A 59 -1.20 -14.68 5.06
N ALA A 60 -1.01 -14.14 3.86
CA ALA A 60 -0.56 -12.77 3.71
C ALA A 60 -1.68 -11.79 4.10
N PRO A 61 -1.37 -10.69 4.81
CA PRO A 61 -2.27 -9.56 4.94
C PRO A 61 -2.69 -9.02 3.57
N ASP A 62 -3.89 -8.44 3.47
CA ASP A 62 -4.47 -7.97 2.20
C ASP A 62 -3.58 -6.99 1.45
N ASP A 63 -3.07 -5.97 2.15
CA ASP A 63 -2.14 -4.98 1.59
C ASP A 63 -0.85 -5.63 1.07
N THR A 64 -0.26 -6.54 1.85
CA THR A 64 0.94 -7.27 1.40
C THR A 64 0.65 -8.09 0.15
N LEU A 65 -0.50 -8.77 0.11
CA LEU A 65 -0.90 -9.58 -1.02
C LEU A 65 -1.16 -8.73 -2.27
N ALA A 66 -1.79 -7.57 -2.12
CA ALA A 66 -2.03 -6.61 -3.19
C ALA A 66 -0.70 -6.11 -3.80
N ARG A 67 0.27 -5.73 -2.95
CA ARG A 67 1.61 -5.35 -3.44
C ARG A 67 2.34 -6.49 -4.15
N MET A 68 2.22 -7.72 -3.63
CA MET A 68 2.80 -8.90 -4.28
C MET A 68 2.17 -9.15 -5.65
N ALA A 69 0.84 -9.05 -5.74
CA ALA A 69 0.08 -9.22 -6.98
C ALA A 69 0.47 -8.15 -8.02
N HIS A 70 0.52 -6.89 -7.61
CA HIS A 70 0.97 -5.77 -8.43
C HIS A 70 2.38 -6.00 -8.99
N ALA A 71 3.31 -6.46 -8.14
CA ALA A 71 4.71 -6.69 -8.53
C ALA A 71 4.89 -7.74 -9.64
N VAL A 72 3.95 -8.69 -9.79
CA VAL A 72 4.00 -9.77 -10.78
C VAL A 72 2.93 -9.64 -11.88
N GLY A 73 2.15 -8.55 -11.88
CA GLY A 73 1.13 -8.29 -12.89
C GLY A 73 -0.08 -9.23 -12.83
N VAL A 74 -0.50 -9.62 -11.62
CA VAL A 74 -1.83 -10.21 -11.39
C VAL A 74 -2.86 -9.10 -11.42
N THR A 75 -4.04 -9.35 -11.99
CA THR A 75 -5.14 -8.37 -12.01
C THR A 75 -6.05 -8.47 -10.79
N PRO A 76 -6.80 -7.41 -10.44
CA PRO A 76 -7.82 -7.45 -9.38
C PRO A 76 -8.83 -8.59 -9.54
N ASP A 77 -9.28 -8.85 -10.77
CA ASP A 77 -10.26 -9.91 -11.05
C ASP A 77 -9.70 -11.31 -10.82
N GLU A 78 -8.43 -11.55 -11.20
CA GLU A 78 -7.74 -12.82 -10.92
C GLU A 78 -7.61 -13.03 -9.41
N LEU A 79 -7.25 -11.98 -8.67
CA LEU A 79 -7.11 -12.05 -7.21
C LEU A 79 -8.48 -12.27 -6.52
N ARG A 80 -9.55 -11.67 -7.03
CA ARG A 80 -10.91 -11.83 -6.50
C ARG A 80 -11.42 -13.27 -6.63
N ARG A 81 -11.06 -13.98 -7.70
CA ARG A 81 -11.39 -15.41 -7.88
C ARG A 81 -10.77 -16.33 -6.82
N THR A 82 -9.72 -15.87 -6.13
CA THR A 82 -9.11 -16.62 -5.00
C THR A 82 -9.85 -16.40 -3.67
N GLY A 83 -10.92 -15.60 -3.65
CA GLY A 83 -11.66 -15.25 -2.42
C GLY A 83 -10.99 -14.15 -1.59
N ARG A 84 -9.98 -13.46 -2.14
CA ARG A 84 -9.26 -12.36 -1.47
C ARG A 84 -9.78 -10.99 -1.97
N THR A 85 -11.08 -10.72 -1.76
CA THR A 85 -11.75 -9.50 -2.26
C THR A 85 -11.09 -8.21 -1.80
N GLU A 86 -10.82 -8.06 -0.49
CA GLU A 86 -10.16 -6.86 0.05
C GLU A 86 -8.79 -6.60 -0.59
N ALA A 87 -7.99 -7.65 -0.80
CA ALA A 87 -6.71 -7.54 -1.48
C ALA A 87 -6.87 -7.14 -2.96
N ALA A 88 -7.93 -7.59 -3.63
CA ALA A 88 -8.26 -7.19 -4.98
C ALA A 88 -8.66 -5.71 -5.06
N ASP A 89 -9.43 -5.20 -4.09
CA ASP A 89 -9.81 -3.79 -4.04
C ASP A 89 -8.59 -2.89 -3.78
N MET A 90 -7.69 -3.32 -2.88
CA MET A 90 -6.41 -2.63 -2.66
C MET A 90 -5.53 -2.63 -3.91
N LEU A 91 -5.48 -3.75 -4.66
CA LEU A 91 -4.75 -3.82 -5.91
C LEU A 91 -5.34 -2.88 -6.98
N ALA A 92 -6.66 -2.82 -7.10
CA ALA A 92 -7.33 -1.89 -8.01
C ALA A 92 -6.99 -0.43 -7.68
N ALA A 93 -6.89 -0.09 -6.38
CA ALA A 93 -6.46 1.23 -5.95
C ALA A 93 -4.98 1.53 -6.29
N LEU A 94 -4.10 0.52 -6.27
CA LEU A 94 -2.69 0.66 -6.70
C LEU A 94 -2.53 0.83 -8.21
N GLU A 95 -3.41 0.21 -9.01
CA GLU A 95 -3.40 0.28 -10.47
C GLU A 95 -4.13 1.50 -11.03
N ALA A 96 -5.03 2.09 -10.25
CA ALA A 96 -5.67 3.34 -10.63
C ALA A 96 -4.56 4.37 -10.92
N PRO A 97 -4.58 5.03 -12.10
CA PRO A 97 -3.69 6.16 -12.33
C PRO A 97 -3.88 7.13 -11.16
N PRO A 98 -2.83 7.84 -10.69
CA PRO A 98 -3.02 8.84 -9.66
C PRO A 98 -4.04 9.81 -10.22
N ALA A 99 -5.28 9.69 -9.73
CA ALA A 99 -6.28 10.70 -9.95
C ALA A 99 -5.56 11.97 -9.53
N SER A 100 -5.40 12.91 -10.48
CA SER A 100 -4.90 14.25 -10.17
C SER A 100 -5.48 14.62 -8.83
N PRO A 101 -4.66 14.96 -7.82
CA PRO A 101 -5.10 15.00 -6.43
C PRO A 101 -6.39 15.79 -6.43
N SER A 102 -7.50 15.07 -6.28
CA SER A 102 -8.79 15.68 -6.11
C SER A 102 -8.61 16.25 -4.74
N VAL A 103 -8.20 17.53 -4.71
CA VAL A 103 -8.18 18.37 -3.53
C VAL A 103 -9.42 17.98 -2.75
N SER A 104 -9.18 17.39 -1.58
CA SER A 104 -10.21 16.73 -0.80
C SER A 104 -11.44 17.62 -0.78
N SER A 105 -12.56 17.07 -1.26
CA SER A 105 -13.86 17.76 -1.32
C SER A 105 -14.31 18.27 0.06
N ASP A 106 -13.60 17.91 1.12
CA ASP A 106 -13.75 18.43 2.49
C ASP A 106 -13.49 19.95 2.59
N PHE A 107 -12.70 20.54 1.69
CA PHE A 107 -12.44 21.99 1.70
C PHE A 107 -13.49 22.82 0.93
N THR A 108 -14.34 22.18 0.11
CA THR A 108 -15.37 22.87 -0.69
C THR A 108 -16.58 23.30 0.15
N SER A 109 -16.65 22.94 1.43
CA SER A 109 -17.75 23.31 2.34
C SER A 109 -17.30 24.05 3.61
N ASP A 110 -16.03 24.48 3.69
CA ASP A 110 -15.55 25.23 4.85
C ASP A 110 -15.88 26.74 4.68
N PRO A 111 -16.79 27.32 5.49
CA PRO A 111 -17.17 28.72 5.38
C PRO A 111 -15.99 29.69 5.61
N HIS A 112 -14.93 29.25 6.30
CA HIS A 112 -13.73 30.04 6.47
C HIS A 112 -12.89 30.08 5.19
N ILE A 113 -12.85 28.99 4.43
CA ILE A 113 -12.16 28.94 3.14
C ILE A 113 -12.87 29.84 2.13
N ASP A 114 -14.20 29.83 2.10
CA ASP A 114 -14.98 30.72 1.23
C ASP A 114 -14.78 32.20 1.57
N ALA A 115 -14.71 32.54 2.87
CA ALA A 115 -14.42 33.90 3.31
C ALA A 115 -13.01 34.36 2.90
N ILE A 116 -12.02 33.48 3.03
CA ILE A 116 -10.63 33.76 2.60
C ILE A 116 -10.56 33.89 1.07
N ALA A 117 -11.21 33.00 0.32
CA ALA A 117 -11.27 33.06 -1.13
C ALA A 117 -11.93 34.36 -1.63
N SER A 118 -13.01 34.78 -0.97
CA SER A 118 -13.71 36.05 -1.27
C SER A 118 -12.81 37.26 -1.00
N LEU A 119 -12.08 37.26 0.12
CA LEU A 119 -11.14 38.34 0.44
C LEU A 119 -9.97 38.39 -0.56
N LEU A 120 -9.41 37.24 -0.94
CA LEU A 120 -8.35 37.17 -1.95
C LEU A 120 -8.80 37.70 -3.31
N ALA A 121 -10.04 37.39 -3.71
CA ALA A 121 -10.60 37.86 -4.99
C ALA A 121 -10.73 39.38 -5.07
N THR A 122 -10.80 40.09 -3.93
CA THR A 122 -10.83 41.57 -3.90
C THR A 122 -9.45 42.22 -4.07
N LEU A 123 -8.37 41.44 -4.00
CA LEU A 123 -7.01 41.94 -4.17
C LEU A 123 -6.61 41.98 -5.65
N PRO A 124 -5.73 42.92 -6.06
CA PRO A 124 -5.07 42.88 -7.36
C PRO A 124 -4.27 41.57 -7.56
N PRO A 125 -4.11 41.08 -8.79
CA PRO A 125 -3.46 39.80 -9.07
C PRO A 125 -2.04 39.72 -8.49
N GLU A 126 -1.29 40.83 -8.53
CA GLU A 126 0.06 40.94 -7.95
C GLU A 126 0.07 40.70 -6.43
N ALA A 127 -0.96 41.18 -5.73
CA ALA A 127 -1.09 41.00 -4.29
C ALA A 127 -1.58 39.58 -3.94
N GLN A 128 -2.42 38.98 -4.79
CA GLN A 128 -2.81 37.58 -4.65
C GLN A 128 -1.59 36.65 -4.76
N GLU A 129 -0.72 36.89 -5.76
CA GLU A 129 0.51 36.11 -5.96
C GLU A 129 1.46 36.19 -4.77
N GLU A 130 1.59 37.38 -4.16
CA GLU A 130 2.44 37.57 -2.98
C GLU A 130 1.86 36.87 -1.74
N VAL A 131 0.54 36.89 -1.55
CA VAL A 131 -0.11 36.13 -0.46
C VAL A 131 0.10 34.63 -0.66
N LEU A 132 -0.12 34.12 -1.88
CA LEU A 132 0.10 32.71 -2.20
C LEU A 132 1.57 32.30 -2.02
N ARG A 133 2.52 33.17 -2.38
CA ARG A 133 3.95 32.97 -2.17
C ARG A 133 4.28 32.82 -0.67
N ARG A 134 3.74 33.69 0.18
CA ARG A 134 3.98 33.64 1.63
C ARG A 134 3.41 32.38 2.27
N VAL A 135 2.19 31.99 1.91
CA VAL A 135 1.56 30.76 2.44
C VAL A 135 2.40 29.52 2.09
N ARG A 136 2.92 29.43 0.85
CA ARG A 136 3.81 28.34 0.43
C ARG A 136 5.11 28.30 1.24
N LEU A 137 5.67 29.46 1.58
CA LEU A 137 6.87 29.56 2.43
C LEU A 137 6.58 29.13 3.87
N THR A 138 5.38 29.43 4.40
CA THR A 138 4.95 28.97 5.73
C THR A 138 4.74 27.46 5.80
N GLU A 139 4.16 26.85 4.76
CA GLU A 139 3.99 25.39 4.67
C GLU A 139 5.33 24.66 4.53
N ALA A 140 6.28 25.21 3.76
CA ALA A 140 7.62 24.63 3.61
C ALA A 140 8.46 24.72 4.90
N ALA A 141 8.14 25.66 5.79
CA ALA A 141 8.84 25.87 7.07
C ALA A 141 8.29 25.01 8.23
N LYS A 142 7.18 24.29 8.04
CA LYS A 142 6.75 23.29 9.03
C LYS A 142 7.72 22.11 8.96
N PRO A 143 8.52 21.81 10.02
CA PRO A 143 9.25 20.56 10.05
C PRO A 143 8.22 19.44 9.91
N ARG A 144 8.42 18.56 8.93
CA ARG A 144 7.72 17.28 8.88
C ARG A 144 7.98 16.63 10.24
N GLU A 145 6.97 16.59 11.10
CA GLU A 145 6.99 15.71 12.25
C GLU A 145 7.15 14.29 11.69
N GLU A 146 8.38 13.80 11.71
CA GLU A 146 8.73 12.42 11.45
C GLU A 146 7.99 11.58 12.50
N HIS A 147 6.81 11.10 12.12
CA HIS A 147 6.15 9.99 12.78
C HIS A 147 6.96 8.72 12.50
N THR A 148 8.14 8.64 13.12
CA THR A 148 8.94 7.43 13.17
C THR A 148 8.23 6.48 14.13
N ASP A 149 7.41 5.62 13.55
CA ASP A 149 6.77 4.50 14.24
C ASP A 149 7.86 3.52 14.71
N ASN A 150 8.40 3.81 15.89
CA ASN A 150 9.39 3.02 16.62
C ASN A 150 8.71 1.79 17.24
N GLN A 151 8.20 0.89 16.39
CA GLN A 151 7.44 -0.29 16.84
C GLN A 151 8.29 -1.56 17.00
N PHE A 152 9.62 -1.50 16.84
CA PHE A 152 10.49 -2.68 16.94
C PHE A 152 11.26 -2.84 18.26
N ARG A 153 10.96 -2.04 19.29
CA ARG A 153 11.46 -2.28 20.65
C ARG A 153 10.35 -2.75 21.59
N ARG A 154 10.03 -4.05 21.53
CA ARG A 154 9.55 -4.83 22.69
C ARG A 154 9.50 -6.32 22.35
N ARG A 155 10.56 -7.04 22.68
CA ARG A 155 10.53 -8.24 23.54
C ARG A 155 11.93 -8.80 23.73
N ALA A 156 12.59 -8.30 24.78
CA ALA A 156 13.42 -9.11 25.63
C ALA A 156 12.55 -9.44 26.86
N VAL A 157 12.31 -10.72 27.13
CA VAL A 157 12.37 -11.42 28.44
C VAL A 157 12.56 -12.88 28.11
#